data_AF-A0A7S2GUU3-F1
#
_entry.id   AF-A0A7S2GUU3-F1
#
_cell.length_a   1.000
_cell.length_b   1.000
_cell.length_c   1.000
_cell.angle_alpha   90.00
_cell.angle_beta   90.00
_cell.angle_gamma   90.00
#
_symmetry.space_group_name_H-M   'P 1'
#
loop_
_entity.id
_entity.type
_entity.pdbx_description
1 polymer ?
#
loop_
_entity_poly.entity_id
_entity_poly.type
_entity_poly.pdbx_seq_one_letter_code
_entity_poly.pdbx_strand_id
1 'polypeptide(L)'
;MWPLGSLHLNKEGLQERGVCFGGDDDSTIGVFLDWTALYQDKPRGTRTPEQTELFRQALKGINLWYAHSRTIVWCLEYLPKGVSRPTYGDSGWTVFEQCVAGILTPSDRLLRFGEEARERLLAGTCDDDRPLEHYLDLVCERRGDRCIPLTPERFNALIATKTFTDGSDMDEVVRPKYLETFSAVITNALGLYLRGLNLGDWQARNLLELTAKHCQKLQELDLSCNEISMPIELAVGSPTMKTLRRLNLA
;
A
#
# COMPACT_ATOMS: atom_id res chain seq x y z
N MET A 1 33.98 7.14 -3.97
CA MET A 1 34.35 8.08 -2.90
C MET A 1 33.27 9.16 -2.90
N TRP A 2 32.26 9.03 -2.04
CA TRP A 2 31.19 10.01 -1.88
C TRP A 2 31.64 11.01 -0.82
N PRO A 3 31.60 12.33 -1.06
CA PRO A 3 31.76 13.30 0.01
C PRO A 3 30.39 13.49 0.66
N LEU A 4 29.97 12.51 1.47
CA LEU A 4 28.87 12.71 2.40
C LEU A 4 29.45 13.45 3.60
N GLY A 5 29.21 14.76 3.67
CA GLY A 5 29.30 15.49 4.93
C GLY A 5 28.45 14.76 5.96
N SER A 6 29.09 14.27 7.01
CA SER A 6 28.51 13.44 8.05
C SER A 6 27.51 14.22 8.89
N LEU A 7 26.26 14.32 8.42
CA LEU A 7 25.12 14.40 9.31
C LEU A 7 24.96 13.04 9.99
N HIS A 8 25.80 12.78 10.99
CA HIS A 8 25.59 11.70 11.94
C HIS A 8 24.41 12.05 12.84
N LEU A 9 23.21 11.96 12.29
CA LEU A 9 21.98 11.89 13.08
C LEU A 9 21.89 10.45 13.61
N ASN A 10 22.61 10.19 14.71
CA ASN A 10 22.41 8.99 15.49
C ASN A 10 21.13 9.14 16.34
N LYS A 11 20.64 8.04 16.90
CA LYS A 11 19.40 8.02 17.70
C LYS A 11 19.43 9.08 18.81
N GLU A 12 20.56 9.22 19.50
CA GLU A 12 20.76 10.18 20.59
C GLU A 12 20.61 11.63 20.10
N GLY A 13 21.25 12.00 18.98
CA GLY A 13 21.14 13.34 18.40
C GLY A 13 19.75 13.68 17.87
N LEU A 14 18.93 12.68 17.54
CA LEU A 14 17.51 12.89 17.20
C LEU A 14 16.65 13.05 18.45
N GLN A 15 16.90 12.27 19.51
CA GLN A 15 16.20 12.41 20.80
C GLN A 15 16.50 13.75 21.48
N GLU A 16 17.74 14.23 21.44
CA GLU A 16 18.15 15.53 21.97
C GLU A 16 17.45 16.71 21.27
N ARG A 17 16.98 16.51 20.04
CA ARG A 17 16.19 17.48 19.27
C ARG A 17 14.69 17.36 19.50
N GLY A 18 14.27 16.54 20.47
CA GLY A 18 12.87 16.33 20.81
C GLY A 18 12.13 15.34 19.91
N VAL A 19 12.84 14.59 19.05
CA VAL A 19 12.21 13.55 18.22
C VAL A 19 11.90 12.34 19.09
N CYS A 20 10.62 12.09 19.33
CA CYS A 20 10.16 10.89 20.03
C CYS A 20 10.22 9.67 19.09
N PHE A 21 10.69 8.54 19.62
CA PHE A 21 10.73 7.26 18.91
C PHE A 21 9.75 6.32 19.59
N GLY A 22 8.64 6.00 18.92
CA GLY A 22 7.50 5.29 19.51
C GLY A 22 6.20 6.00 19.12
N GLY A 23 5.04 5.45 19.49
CA GLY A 23 3.81 6.25 19.43
C GLY A 23 3.88 7.36 20.48
N ASP A 24 3.15 8.45 20.26
CA ASP A 24 3.07 9.59 21.20
C ASP A 24 2.54 9.22 22.60
N ASP A 25 2.12 7.97 22.78
CA ASP A 25 1.50 7.36 23.96
C ASP A 25 2.34 6.25 24.62
N ASP A 26 3.67 6.24 24.41
CA ASP A 26 4.59 5.17 24.84
C ASP A 26 4.29 3.79 24.18
N SER A 27 3.45 3.74 23.13
CA SER A 27 3.20 2.49 22.43
C SER A 27 4.42 2.01 21.65
N THR A 28 4.67 0.70 21.75
CA THR A 28 5.70 0.03 20.97
C THR A 28 5.31 -0.02 19.50
N ILE A 29 6.08 0.62 18.64
CA ILE A 29 5.94 0.51 17.18
C ILE A 29 6.82 -0.64 16.68
N GLY A 30 6.20 -1.57 15.95
CA GLY A 30 6.92 -2.57 15.16
C GLY A 30 7.16 -2.07 13.74
N VAL A 31 8.39 -2.16 13.25
CA VAL A 31 8.74 -1.85 11.87
C VAL A 31 9.11 -3.13 11.13
N PHE A 32 8.40 -3.40 10.04
CA PHE A 32 8.69 -4.51 9.14
C PHE A 32 9.25 -3.95 7.83
N LEU A 33 10.49 -4.32 7.51
CA LEU A 33 11.16 -3.92 6.27
C LEU A 33 11.27 -5.14 5.35
N ASP A 34 10.29 -5.27 4.46
CA ASP A 34 10.03 -6.42 3.60
C ASP A 34 11.30 -7.13 3.05
N TRP A 35 12.00 -6.49 2.11
CA TRP A 35 13.15 -7.11 1.44
C TRP A 35 14.23 -7.57 2.44
N THR A 36 14.43 -6.82 3.53
CA THR A 36 15.44 -7.11 4.55
C THR A 36 14.98 -8.09 5.62
N ALA A 37 13.68 -8.39 5.70
CA ALA A 37 13.10 -9.26 6.71
C ALA A 37 13.16 -10.74 6.31
N LEU A 38 13.50 -11.04 5.06
CA LEU A 38 13.64 -12.39 4.53
C LEU A 38 15.09 -12.66 4.12
N TYR A 39 15.50 -13.94 4.11
CA TYR A 39 16.80 -14.31 3.56
C TYR A 39 16.83 -14.04 2.05
N GLN A 40 17.86 -13.31 1.58
CA GLN A 40 18.01 -12.94 0.17
C GLN A 40 19.27 -13.57 -0.45
N ASP A 41 19.19 -13.97 -1.72
CA ASP A 41 20.37 -14.39 -2.53
C ASP A 41 21.12 -13.18 -3.11
N LYS A 42 20.61 -11.96 -2.92
CA LYS A 42 21.17 -10.73 -3.47
C LYS A 42 21.28 -9.67 -2.36
N PRO A 43 22.28 -8.78 -2.42
CA PRO A 43 23.31 -8.65 -3.45
C PRO A 43 24.53 -9.57 -3.24
N ARG A 44 24.61 -10.33 -2.13
CA ARG A 44 25.77 -11.18 -1.81
C ARG A 44 25.32 -12.51 -1.17
N GLY A 45 25.81 -13.62 -1.70
CA GLY A 45 25.63 -14.96 -1.15
C GLY A 45 24.46 -15.74 -1.76
N THR A 46 24.48 -17.06 -1.58
CA THR A 46 23.34 -17.94 -1.89
C THR A 46 22.79 -18.44 -0.57
N ARG A 47 21.47 -18.46 -0.43
CA ARG A 47 20.81 -19.03 0.74
C ARG A 47 21.25 -20.46 0.96
N THR A 48 21.48 -20.82 2.23
CA THR A 48 21.62 -22.23 2.61
C THR A 48 20.29 -22.97 2.40
N PRO A 49 20.28 -24.31 2.37
CA PRO A 49 19.03 -25.08 2.31
C PRO A 49 18.03 -24.68 3.40
N GLU A 50 18.50 -24.45 4.63
CA GLU A 50 17.69 -24.04 5.77
C GLU A 50 17.12 -22.62 5.59
N GLN A 51 17.95 -21.68 5.12
CA GLN A 51 17.51 -20.32 4.80
C GLN A 51 16.47 -20.30 3.67
N THR A 52 16.62 -21.18 2.69
CA THR A 52 15.68 -21.32 1.59
C THR A 52 14.33 -21.83 2.09
N GLU A 53 14.33 -22.80 3.01
CA GLU A 53 13.10 -23.30 3.62
C GLU A 53 12.40 -22.20 4.44
N LEU A 54 13.14 -21.47 5.28
CA LEU A 54 12.60 -20.35 6.05
C LEU A 54 12.05 -19.24 5.15
N PHE A 55 12.72 -18.93 4.03
CA PHE A 55 12.22 -17.97 3.05
C PHE A 55 10.89 -18.43 2.42
N ARG A 56 10.80 -19.69 1.99
CA ARG A 56 9.56 -20.24 1.42
C ARG A 56 8.42 -20.21 2.45
N GLN A 57 8.71 -20.50 3.71
CA GLN A 57 7.72 -20.40 4.78
C GLN A 57 7.26 -18.96 5.02
N ALA A 58 8.20 -18.00 5.09
CA ALA A 58 7.89 -16.59 5.28
C ALA A 58 7.03 -16.04 4.12
N LEU A 59 7.35 -16.40 2.87
CA LEU A 59 6.59 -15.99 1.71
C LEU A 59 5.11 -16.38 1.79
N LYS A 60 4.76 -17.53 2.37
CA LYS A 60 3.34 -17.94 2.52
C LYS A 60 2.52 -16.87 3.25
N GLY A 61 3.06 -16.30 4.33
CA GLY A 61 2.36 -15.35 5.18
C GLY A 61 2.57 -13.86 4.85
N ILE A 62 3.54 -13.52 4.00
CA ILE A 62 4.02 -12.14 3.87
C ILE A 62 2.92 -11.12 3.48
N ASN A 63 1.98 -11.54 2.65
CA ASN A 63 0.85 -10.70 2.20
C ASN A 63 -0.08 -10.26 3.32
N LEU A 64 -0.14 -11.03 4.42
CA LEU A 64 -0.97 -10.67 5.56
C LEU A 64 -0.50 -9.33 6.13
N TRP A 65 0.81 -9.07 6.17
CA TRP A 65 1.34 -7.79 6.67
C TRP A 65 0.93 -6.61 5.79
N TYR A 66 0.95 -6.76 4.47
CA TYR A 66 0.56 -5.69 3.55
C TYR A 66 -0.95 -5.42 3.60
N ALA A 67 -1.77 -6.46 3.69
CA ALA A 67 -3.22 -6.36 3.59
C ALA A 67 -3.93 -6.07 4.92
N HIS A 68 -3.23 -6.15 6.05
CA HIS A 68 -3.86 -6.04 7.37
C HIS A 68 -4.27 -4.59 7.68
N SER A 69 -5.54 -4.35 8.02
CA SER A 69 -6.08 -3.00 8.26
C SER A 69 -5.45 -2.24 9.44
N ARG A 70 -4.67 -2.91 10.29
CA ARG A 70 -3.91 -2.29 11.39
C ARG A 70 -2.45 -1.97 11.07
N THR A 71 -1.97 -2.26 9.87
CA THR A 71 -0.63 -1.81 9.44
C THR A 71 -0.73 -0.46 8.75
N ILE A 72 0.36 0.30 8.83
CA ILE A 72 0.59 1.47 7.98
C ILE A 72 1.65 1.03 6.99
N VAL A 73 1.33 1.07 5.70
CA VAL A 73 2.19 0.59 4.62
C VAL A 73 2.87 1.78 3.97
N TRP A 74 4.21 1.75 3.92
CA TRP A 74 5.02 2.79 3.29
C TRP A 74 5.55 2.26 1.96
N CYS A 75 5.02 2.78 0.85
CA CYS A 75 5.48 2.49 -0.50
C CYS A 75 6.64 3.44 -0.85
N LEU A 76 7.88 2.93 -0.83
CA LEU A 76 9.07 3.69 -1.20
C LEU A 76 9.30 3.63 -2.71
N GLU A 77 8.83 4.63 -3.43
CA GLU A 77 8.76 4.59 -4.90
C GLU A 77 10.00 5.16 -5.59
N TYR A 78 10.75 5.97 -4.84
CA TYR A 78 11.99 6.56 -5.31
C TYR A 78 13.07 5.49 -5.56
N LEU A 79 13.67 5.52 -6.76
CA LEU A 79 14.86 4.75 -7.08
C LEU A 79 16.11 5.65 -7.02
N PRO A 80 17.14 5.31 -6.23
CA PRO A 80 18.36 6.11 -6.17
C PRO A 80 19.05 6.26 -7.52
N LYS A 81 19.62 7.45 -7.77
CA LYS A 81 20.41 7.74 -8.97
C LYS A 81 21.54 6.71 -9.13
N GLY A 82 21.68 6.16 -10.33
CA GLY A 82 22.71 5.17 -10.67
C GLY A 82 22.32 3.71 -10.40
N VAL A 83 21.12 3.44 -9.90
CA VAL A 83 20.61 2.05 -9.78
C VAL A 83 19.90 1.66 -11.08
N SER A 84 20.29 0.52 -11.65
CA SER A 84 19.62 -0.07 -12.81
C SER A 84 18.70 -1.21 -12.38
N ARG A 85 17.40 -0.93 -12.28
CA ARG A 85 16.31 -1.90 -12.07
C ARG A 85 14.99 -1.30 -12.59
N PRO A 86 13.93 -2.10 -12.80
CA PRO A 86 12.62 -1.55 -13.09
C PRO A 86 12.19 -0.56 -12.01
N THR A 87 11.48 0.49 -12.42
CA THR A 87 10.91 1.48 -11.51
C THR A 87 9.87 0.81 -10.60
N TYR A 88 9.44 1.52 -9.55
CA TYR A 88 8.38 1.00 -8.67
C TYR A 88 7.09 0.68 -9.43
N GLY A 89 6.72 1.46 -10.45
CA GLY A 89 5.54 1.21 -11.28
C GLY A 89 5.73 0.12 -12.33
N ASP A 90 6.97 -0.26 -12.64
CA ASP A 90 7.29 -1.24 -13.69
C ASP A 90 7.66 -2.62 -13.12
N SER A 91 8.11 -2.69 -11.86
CA SER A 91 8.41 -3.97 -11.22
C SER A 91 7.11 -4.67 -10.81
N GLY A 92 6.98 -5.95 -11.21
CA GLY A 92 5.79 -6.74 -10.90
C GLY A 92 5.61 -6.97 -9.40
N TRP A 93 6.69 -7.17 -8.65
CA TRP A 93 6.65 -7.36 -7.20
C TRP A 93 6.13 -6.11 -6.47
N THR A 94 6.66 -4.93 -6.77
CA THR A 94 6.20 -3.68 -6.13
C THR A 94 4.76 -3.34 -6.48
N VAL A 95 4.34 -3.57 -7.74
CA VAL A 95 2.93 -3.40 -8.15
C VAL A 95 2.02 -4.39 -7.43
N PHE A 96 2.44 -5.64 -7.27
CA PHE A 96 1.70 -6.65 -6.51
C PHE A 96 1.53 -6.24 -5.05
N GLU A 97 2.62 -5.88 -4.37
CA GLU A 97 2.62 -5.44 -2.97
C GLU A 97 1.69 -4.24 -2.77
N GLN A 98 1.80 -3.24 -3.65
CA GLN A 98 0.94 -2.06 -3.65
C GLN A 98 -0.54 -2.44 -3.85
N CYS A 99 -0.86 -3.32 -4.80
CA CYS A 99 -2.23 -3.77 -5.03
C CYS A 99 -2.79 -4.49 -3.82
N VAL A 100 -2.01 -5.38 -3.19
CA VAL A 100 -2.41 -6.10 -1.97
C VAL A 100 -2.66 -5.12 -0.81
N ALA A 101 -1.76 -4.16 -0.60
CA ALA A 101 -1.92 -3.15 0.42
C ALA A 101 -3.16 -2.27 0.17
N GLY A 102 -3.45 -1.94 -1.09
CA GLY A 102 -4.60 -1.12 -1.47
C GLY A 102 -5.98 -1.78 -1.28
N ILE A 103 -6.05 -3.08 -0.97
CA ILE A 103 -7.33 -3.80 -0.87
C ILE A 103 -8.21 -3.25 0.26
N LEU A 104 -7.74 -3.31 1.51
CA LEU A 104 -8.51 -2.81 2.67
C LEU A 104 -7.83 -1.71 3.46
N THR A 105 -6.52 -1.54 3.33
CA THR A 105 -5.79 -0.54 4.11
C THR A 105 -6.37 0.83 3.84
N PRO A 106 -6.87 1.55 4.88
CA PRO A 106 -7.41 2.89 4.74
C PRO A 106 -6.44 3.84 4.02
N SER A 107 -6.98 4.85 3.31
CA SER A 107 -6.16 5.76 2.49
C SER A 107 -5.14 6.58 3.29
N ASP A 108 -5.43 6.85 4.57
CA ASP A 108 -4.53 7.47 5.54
C ASP A 108 -3.45 6.52 6.09
N ARG A 109 -3.48 5.24 5.69
CA ARG A 109 -2.53 4.20 6.13
C ARG A 109 -1.74 3.56 5.00
N LEU A 110 -1.96 3.97 3.75
CA LEU A 110 -1.15 3.59 2.60
C LEU A 110 -0.39 4.82 2.09
N LEU A 111 0.83 4.98 2.58
CA LEU A 111 1.66 6.16 2.38
C LEU A 111 2.64 5.94 1.23
N ARG A 112 2.63 6.83 0.23
CA ARG A 112 3.49 6.71 -0.96
C ARG A 112 4.58 7.78 -0.96
N PHE A 113 5.84 7.35 -1.01
CA PHE A 113 7.02 8.21 -0.94
C PHE A 113 7.73 8.24 -2.30
N GLY A 114 7.30 9.19 -3.14
CA GLY A 114 7.94 9.50 -4.43
C GLY A 114 9.16 10.41 -4.29
N GLU A 115 9.75 10.77 -5.44
CA GLU A 115 10.93 11.63 -5.51
C GLU A 115 10.71 13.01 -4.86
N GLU A 116 9.61 13.67 -5.18
CA GLU A 116 9.24 14.97 -4.60
C GLU A 116 9.07 14.91 -3.08
N ALA A 117 8.35 13.90 -2.56
CA ALA A 117 8.18 13.71 -1.12
C ALA A 117 9.52 13.49 -0.40
N ARG A 118 10.47 12.83 -1.07
CA ARG A 118 11.84 12.66 -0.59
C ARG A 118 12.65 13.96 -0.66
N GLU A 119 12.55 14.72 -1.74
CA GLU A 119 13.28 15.99 -1.89
C GLU A 119 12.86 16.99 -0.83
N ARG A 120 11.56 17.11 -0.55
CA ARG A 120 11.03 17.95 0.52
C ARG A 120 11.53 17.53 1.90
N LEU A 121 11.56 16.22 2.16
CA LEU A 121 12.10 15.66 3.41
C LEU A 121 13.58 16.05 3.59
N LEU A 122 14.39 15.90 2.55
CA LEU A 122 15.82 16.18 2.61
C LEU A 122 16.12 17.69 2.66
N ALA A 123 15.28 18.51 2.04
CA ALA A 123 15.37 19.95 2.11
C ALA A 123 14.95 20.49 3.50
N GLY A 124 14.27 19.68 4.31
CA GLY A 124 13.70 20.13 5.59
C GLY A 124 12.57 21.15 5.41
N THR A 125 11.95 21.18 4.22
CA THR A 125 10.93 22.16 3.84
C THR A 125 9.55 21.50 3.84
N CYS A 126 8.84 21.63 4.95
CA CYS A 126 7.38 21.59 4.97
C CYS A 126 6.94 23.02 4.59
N ASP A 127 5.99 23.20 3.67
CA ASP A 127 5.49 24.56 3.39
C ASP A 127 4.84 25.16 4.66
N ASP A 128 5.05 26.47 4.88
CA ASP A 128 4.51 27.32 5.96
C ASP A 128 4.98 27.08 7.41
N ASP A 129 6.29 27.13 7.70
CA ASP A 129 6.81 27.08 9.11
C ASP A 129 6.31 25.86 9.92
N ARG A 130 5.75 24.84 9.25
CA ARG A 130 5.14 23.69 9.91
C ARG A 130 6.22 22.68 10.32
N PRO A 131 6.24 22.22 11.59
CA PRO A 131 7.25 21.28 12.04
C PRO A 131 7.17 19.94 11.30
N LEU A 132 8.23 19.13 11.41
CA LEU A 132 8.36 17.80 10.77
C LEU A 132 7.17 16.86 11.04
N GLU A 133 6.41 17.09 12.12
CA GLU A 133 5.16 16.39 12.44
C GLU A 133 4.08 16.50 11.35
N HIS A 134 4.08 17.56 10.53
CA HIS A 134 3.18 17.72 9.38
C HIS A 134 3.69 17.04 8.08
N TYR A 135 4.84 16.36 8.10
CA TYR A 135 5.34 15.62 6.93
C TYR A 135 4.45 14.43 6.58
N LEU A 136 3.84 13.78 7.58
CA LEU A 136 2.83 12.76 7.36
C LEU A 136 1.61 13.33 6.63
N ASP A 137 1.25 14.59 6.87
CA ASP A 137 0.14 15.25 6.17
C ASP A 137 0.44 15.42 4.67
N LEU A 138 1.69 15.72 4.31
CA LEU A 138 2.14 15.82 2.92
C LEU A 138 2.14 14.50 2.15
N VAL A 139 2.46 13.41 2.84
CA VAL A 139 2.35 12.06 2.27
C VAL A 139 0.88 11.64 2.22
N CYS A 140 0.06 12.13 3.15
CA CYS A 140 -1.40 12.00 3.15
C CYS A 140 -2.10 12.86 2.09
N GLU A 141 -1.51 13.94 1.58
CA GLU A 141 -2.06 14.70 0.45
C GLU A 141 -2.13 13.86 -0.84
N ARG A 142 -1.31 12.80 -0.93
CA ARG A 142 -1.37 11.80 -2.01
C ARG A 142 -2.44 10.71 -1.81
N ARG A 143 -3.47 10.94 -0.98
CA ARG A 143 -4.61 10.01 -0.83
C ARG A 143 -5.19 9.56 -2.19
N GLY A 144 -5.20 10.42 -3.21
CA GLY A 144 -5.68 10.13 -4.56
C GLY A 144 -4.95 9.02 -5.33
N ASP A 145 -3.81 8.56 -4.82
CA ASP A 145 -2.96 7.58 -5.51
C ASP A 145 -3.31 6.11 -5.19
N ARG A 146 -4.22 5.87 -4.24
CA ARG A 146 -4.79 4.54 -4.00
C ARG A 146 -5.98 4.32 -4.93
N CYS A 147 -5.92 3.24 -5.71
CA CYS A 147 -7.03 2.80 -6.54
C CYS A 147 -8.04 1.96 -5.74
N ILE A 148 -9.26 1.84 -6.27
CA ILE A 148 -10.21 0.81 -5.81
C ILE A 148 -9.56 -0.58 -5.91
N PRO A 149 -9.94 -1.55 -5.06
CA PRO A 149 -9.43 -2.92 -5.15
C PRO A 149 -9.62 -3.46 -6.58
N LEU A 150 -8.57 -4.07 -7.15
CA LEU A 150 -8.68 -4.69 -8.47
C LEU A 150 -9.28 -6.08 -8.33
N THR A 151 -10.25 -6.43 -9.18
CA THR A 151 -10.66 -7.83 -9.30
C THR A 151 -9.46 -8.68 -9.76
N PRO A 152 -9.42 -9.98 -9.45
CA PRO A 152 -8.34 -10.86 -9.90
C PRO A 152 -8.08 -10.78 -11.42
N GLU A 153 -9.13 -10.64 -12.23
CA GLU A 153 -9.01 -10.55 -13.69
C GLU A 153 -8.32 -9.25 -14.11
N ARG A 154 -8.67 -8.11 -13.48
CA ARG A 154 -8.04 -6.81 -13.76
C ARG A 154 -6.61 -6.75 -13.25
N PHE A 155 -6.35 -7.34 -12.08
CA PHE A 155 -5.00 -7.50 -11.57
C PHE A 155 -4.14 -8.34 -12.52
N ASN A 156 -4.66 -9.46 -13.02
CA ASN A 156 -3.94 -10.32 -13.97
C ASN A 156 -3.60 -9.59 -15.28
N ALA A 157 -4.52 -8.75 -15.78
CA ALA A 157 -4.27 -7.91 -16.93
C ALA A 157 -3.19 -6.85 -16.67
N LEU A 158 -3.24 -6.20 -15.49
CA LEU A 158 -2.23 -5.22 -15.08
C LEU A 158 -0.84 -5.86 -14.93
N ILE A 159 -0.76 -6.97 -14.19
CA ILE A 159 0.52 -7.60 -13.84
C ILE A 159 1.24 -8.19 -15.06
N ALA A 160 0.50 -8.56 -16.11
CA ALA A 160 1.05 -9.00 -17.39
C ALA A 160 1.86 -7.90 -18.10
N THR A 161 1.66 -6.63 -17.75
CA THR A 161 2.41 -5.49 -18.30
C THR A 161 3.70 -5.18 -17.54
N LYS A 162 3.99 -5.92 -16.45
CA LYS A 162 5.07 -5.61 -15.51
C LYS A 162 6.27 -6.51 -15.68
N THR A 163 7.41 -6.04 -15.18
CA THR A 163 8.70 -6.74 -15.28
C THR A 163 8.96 -7.55 -14.02
N PHE A 164 9.22 -8.84 -14.20
CA PHE A 164 9.73 -9.72 -13.16
C PHE A 164 11.19 -10.08 -13.41
N THR A 165 11.95 -10.26 -12.34
CA THR A 165 13.33 -10.75 -12.42
C THR A 165 13.38 -12.22 -12.82
N ASP A 166 12.31 -12.97 -12.54
CA ASP A 166 12.07 -14.34 -12.98
C ASP A 166 10.63 -14.41 -13.52
N GLY A 167 10.45 -14.81 -14.78
CA GLY A 167 9.13 -14.87 -15.42
C GLY A 167 8.18 -15.87 -14.74
N SER A 168 8.71 -16.87 -14.02
CA SER A 168 7.91 -17.86 -13.28
C SER A 168 7.18 -17.25 -12.08
N ASP A 169 7.75 -16.22 -11.44
CA ASP A 169 7.16 -15.55 -10.26
C ASP A 169 5.74 -15.06 -10.55
N MET A 170 5.48 -14.55 -11.76
CA MET A 170 4.19 -13.97 -12.12
C MET A 170 3.06 -15.00 -12.01
N ASP A 171 3.23 -16.14 -12.68
CA ASP A 171 2.18 -17.15 -12.83
C ASP A 171 2.14 -18.14 -11.67
N GLU A 172 3.29 -18.50 -11.11
CA GLU A 172 3.37 -19.50 -10.03
C GLU A 172 3.12 -18.90 -8.65
N VAL A 173 3.43 -17.62 -8.46
CA VAL A 173 3.37 -16.98 -7.13
C VAL A 173 2.42 -15.80 -7.13
N VAL A 174 2.64 -14.77 -7.94
CA VAL A 174 1.97 -13.47 -7.79
C VAL A 174 0.48 -13.53 -8.07
N ARG A 175 0.07 -14.11 -9.20
CA ARG A 175 -1.36 -14.22 -9.56
C ARG A 175 -2.15 -15.10 -8.56
N PRO A 176 -1.69 -16.33 -8.22
CA PRO A 176 -2.38 -17.15 -7.22
C PRO A 176 -2.49 -16.47 -5.87
N LYS A 177 -1.41 -15.80 -5.42
CA LYS A 177 -1.35 -15.18 -4.09
C LYS A 177 -2.21 -13.91 -4.01
N TYR A 178 -2.30 -13.13 -5.09
CA TYR A 178 -3.24 -12.02 -5.16
C TYR A 178 -4.69 -12.52 -5.09
N LEU A 179 -5.04 -13.56 -5.86
CA LEU A 179 -6.37 -14.17 -5.81
C LEU A 179 -6.73 -14.68 -4.42
N GLU A 180 -5.81 -15.40 -3.77
CA GLU A 180 -5.99 -15.90 -2.40
C GLU A 180 -6.23 -14.73 -1.43
N THR A 181 -5.37 -13.71 -1.48
CA THR A 181 -5.47 -12.54 -0.60
C THR A 181 -6.76 -11.78 -0.83
N PHE A 182 -7.10 -11.49 -2.09
CA PHE A 182 -8.36 -10.86 -2.48
C PHE A 182 -9.56 -11.64 -1.93
N SER A 183 -9.58 -12.97 -2.14
CA SER A 183 -10.68 -13.82 -1.70
C SER A 183 -10.81 -13.85 -0.17
N ALA A 184 -9.70 -13.94 0.55
CA ALA A 184 -9.69 -13.93 2.01
C ALA A 184 -10.18 -12.58 2.58
N VAL A 185 -9.78 -11.48 1.94
CA VAL A 185 -9.92 -10.13 2.48
C VAL A 185 -11.22 -9.47 2.00
N ILE A 186 -11.46 -9.37 0.69
CA ILE A 186 -12.62 -8.68 0.11
C ILE A 186 -13.93 -9.42 0.43
N THR A 187 -13.95 -10.75 0.32
CA THR A 187 -15.17 -11.54 0.57
C THR A 187 -15.68 -11.41 2.01
N ASN A 188 -14.76 -11.12 2.96
CA ASN A 188 -15.08 -10.96 4.37
C ASN A 188 -15.12 -9.50 4.83
N ALA A 189 -14.94 -8.54 3.92
CA ALA A 189 -14.92 -7.13 4.26
C ALA A 189 -16.30 -6.67 4.79
N LEU A 190 -16.30 -6.10 6.00
CA LEU A 190 -17.46 -5.45 6.59
C LEU A 190 -17.54 -3.96 6.20
N GLY A 191 -16.40 -3.35 5.88
CA GLY A 191 -16.31 -1.96 5.48
C GLY A 191 -15.27 -1.73 4.39
N LEU A 192 -15.59 -0.85 3.45
CA LEU A 192 -14.65 -0.31 2.47
C LEU A 192 -14.54 1.20 2.66
N TYR A 193 -13.35 1.67 3.01
CA TYR A 193 -13.06 3.07 3.25
C TYR A 193 -12.20 3.61 2.12
N LEU A 194 -12.84 4.34 1.21
CA LEU A 194 -12.30 4.83 -0.05
C LEU A 194 -12.46 6.37 -0.15
N ARG A 195 -12.39 7.03 1.01
CA ARG A 195 -12.48 8.49 1.14
C ARG A 195 -11.27 9.18 0.51
N GLY A 196 -11.50 10.27 -0.21
CA GLY A 196 -10.42 11.17 -0.65
C GLY A 196 -9.52 10.60 -1.73
N LEU A 197 -10.03 9.67 -2.55
CA LEU A 197 -9.26 8.95 -3.57
C LEU A 197 -9.39 9.56 -4.98
N ASN A 198 -10.03 10.74 -5.10
CA ASN A 198 -10.34 11.38 -6.38
C ASN A 198 -11.05 10.44 -7.37
N LEU A 199 -11.93 9.57 -6.86
CA LEU A 199 -12.69 8.63 -7.70
C LEU A 199 -13.73 9.40 -8.52
N GLY A 200 -13.76 9.15 -9.82
CA GLY A 200 -14.84 9.58 -10.70
C GLY A 200 -15.91 8.51 -10.92
N ASP A 201 -16.90 8.84 -11.73
CA ASP A 201 -18.02 7.95 -12.10
C ASP A 201 -17.57 6.59 -12.65
N TRP A 202 -16.49 6.55 -13.44
CA TRP A 202 -16.00 5.30 -14.00
C TRP A 202 -15.49 4.36 -12.91
N GLN A 203 -14.69 4.86 -11.97
CA GLN A 203 -14.21 4.11 -10.82
C GLN A 203 -15.38 3.68 -9.92
N ALA A 204 -16.36 4.56 -9.71
CA ALA A 204 -17.57 4.26 -8.95
C ALA A 204 -18.35 3.06 -9.53
N ARG A 205 -18.58 3.02 -10.85
CA ARG A 205 -19.26 1.88 -11.52
C ARG A 205 -18.50 0.57 -11.30
N ASN A 206 -17.20 0.60 -11.50
CA ASN A 206 -16.34 -0.57 -11.30
C ASN A 206 -16.36 -1.07 -9.86
N LEU A 207 -16.41 -0.15 -8.89
CA LEU A 207 -16.53 -0.49 -7.49
C LEU A 207 -17.88 -1.13 -7.18
N LEU A 208 -18.98 -0.63 -7.76
CA LEU A 208 -20.31 -1.22 -7.60
C LEU A 208 -20.36 -2.65 -8.17
N GLU A 209 -19.79 -2.89 -9.34
CA GLU A 209 -19.67 -4.24 -9.91
C GLU A 209 -18.86 -5.18 -9.00
N LEU A 210 -17.72 -4.70 -8.49
CA LEU A 210 -16.88 -5.46 -7.58
C LEU A 210 -17.63 -5.81 -6.29
N THR A 211 -18.26 -4.81 -5.66
CA THR A 211 -18.95 -4.98 -4.38
C THR A 211 -20.17 -5.89 -4.51
N ALA A 212 -20.96 -5.74 -5.57
CA ALA A 212 -22.09 -6.61 -5.86
C ALA A 212 -21.68 -8.07 -6.06
N LYS A 213 -20.52 -8.33 -6.69
CA LYS A 213 -20.06 -9.69 -7.01
C LYS A 213 -19.30 -10.34 -5.86
N HIS A 214 -18.51 -9.59 -5.10
CA HIS A 214 -17.52 -10.13 -4.17
C HIS A 214 -17.79 -9.77 -2.70
N CYS A 215 -18.46 -8.66 -2.39
CA CYS A 215 -18.57 -8.15 -1.01
C CYS A 215 -19.91 -8.49 -0.35
N GLN A 216 -20.19 -9.78 -0.15
CA GLN A 216 -21.49 -10.26 0.36
C GLN A 216 -21.81 -9.81 1.80
N LYS A 217 -20.78 -9.52 2.60
CA LYS A 217 -20.90 -9.14 4.01
C LYS A 217 -20.75 -7.62 4.25
N LEU A 218 -20.63 -6.83 3.18
CA LEU A 218 -20.35 -5.40 3.29
C LEU A 218 -21.49 -4.66 4.00
N GLN A 219 -21.16 -3.95 5.07
CA GLN A 219 -22.09 -3.15 5.85
C GLN A 219 -21.83 -1.65 5.72
N GLU A 220 -20.59 -1.27 5.39
CA GLU A 220 -20.15 0.11 5.36
C GLU A 220 -19.38 0.42 4.08
N LEU A 221 -19.74 1.50 3.41
CA LEU A 221 -19.04 2.01 2.24
C LEU A 221 -18.85 3.50 2.39
N ASP A 222 -17.61 3.93 2.52
CA ASP A 222 -17.25 5.35 2.61
C ASP A 222 -16.57 5.80 1.31
N LEU A 223 -17.26 6.67 0.58
CA LEU A 223 -16.84 7.32 -0.66
C LEU A 223 -16.81 8.84 -0.52
N SER A 224 -16.81 9.36 0.71
CA SER A 224 -16.71 10.80 0.97
C SER A 224 -15.49 11.43 0.32
N CYS A 225 -15.57 12.74 0.04
CA CYS A 225 -14.46 13.50 -0.56
C CYS A 225 -13.93 12.90 -1.88
N ASN A 226 -14.81 12.38 -2.75
CA ASN A 226 -14.45 11.96 -4.11
C ASN A 226 -15.18 12.82 -5.17
N GLU A 227 -14.80 12.67 -6.44
CA GLU A 227 -15.36 13.41 -7.58
C GLU A 227 -16.48 12.60 -8.30
N ILE A 228 -17.36 11.98 -7.51
CA ILE A 228 -18.43 11.12 -8.00
C ILE A 228 -19.68 11.95 -8.22
N SER A 229 -20.20 11.93 -9.46
CA SER A 229 -21.41 12.66 -9.84
C SER A 229 -22.61 11.76 -10.12
N MET A 230 -22.37 10.47 -10.41
CA MET A 230 -23.43 9.50 -10.63
C MET A 230 -24.23 9.20 -9.34
N PRO A 231 -25.53 8.89 -9.45
CA PRO A 231 -26.39 8.61 -8.30
C PRO A 231 -26.12 7.19 -7.73
N ILE A 232 -25.02 7.04 -7.00
CA ILE A 232 -24.58 5.76 -6.40
C ILE A 232 -25.66 5.15 -5.50
N GLU A 233 -26.38 5.98 -4.76
CA GLU A 233 -27.44 5.59 -3.83
C GLU A 233 -28.54 4.76 -4.50
N LEU A 234 -28.82 5.03 -5.79
CA LEU A 234 -29.79 4.26 -6.57
C LEU A 234 -29.29 2.86 -6.92
N ALA A 235 -27.98 2.71 -7.19
CA ALA A 235 -27.36 1.43 -7.51
C ALA A 235 -27.19 0.55 -6.27
N VAL A 236 -26.91 1.17 -5.13
CA VAL A 236 -26.73 0.50 -3.84
C VAL A 236 -28.05 -0.05 -3.27
N GLY A 237 -29.20 0.55 -3.60
CA GLY A 237 -30.52 0.02 -3.22
C GLY A 237 -30.92 -1.28 -3.93
N SER A 238 -30.06 -1.87 -4.76
CA SER A 238 -30.34 -3.08 -5.51
C SER A 238 -30.21 -4.36 -4.66
N PRO A 239 -30.82 -5.49 -5.09
CA PRO A 239 -30.78 -6.76 -4.35
C PRO A 239 -29.39 -7.36 -4.11
N THR A 240 -28.34 -6.81 -4.74
CA THR A 240 -26.97 -7.31 -4.65
C THR A 240 -26.20 -6.72 -3.46
N MET A 241 -26.67 -5.61 -2.86
CA MET A 241 -26.01 -4.95 -1.72
C MET A 241 -26.91 -4.90 -0.47
N LYS A 242 -27.72 -5.94 -0.25
CA LYS A 242 -28.72 -6.03 0.84
C LYS A 242 -28.15 -5.88 2.26
N THR A 243 -26.87 -6.16 2.44
CA THR A 243 -26.19 -6.11 3.75
C THR A 243 -25.69 -4.71 4.09
N LEU A 244 -25.65 -3.79 3.13
CA LEU A 244 -25.14 -2.45 3.34
C LEU A 244 -26.07 -1.65 4.26
N ARG A 245 -25.49 -1.05 5.30
CA ARG A 245 -26.20 -0.26 6.33
C ARG A 245 -25.77 1.19 6.35
N ARG A 246 -24.54 1.47 5.94
CA ARG A 246 -23.95 2.81 5.92
C ARG A 246 -23.31 3.07 4.57
N LEU A 247 -23.76 4.14 3.93
CA LEU A 247 -23.15 4.71 2.73
C LEU A 247 -22.80 6.16 3.06
N ASN A 248 -21.52 6.51 2.99
CA ASN A 248 -21.05 7.89 3.14
C ASN A 248 -20.62 8.44 1.79
N LEU A 249 -21.24 9.52 1.34
CA LEU A 249 -20.92 10.23 0.09
C LEU A 249 -20.46 11.68 0.33
N ALA A 250 -20.53 12.17 1.57
CA ALA A 250 -20.24 13.56 1.94
C ALA A 250 -18.82 13.70 2.52
#